data_AF-B9FEM0-F1
#
_entry.id   AF-B9FEM0-F1
#
_cell.length_a   1.000
_cell.length_b   1.000
_cell.length_c   1.000
_cell.angle_alpha   90.00
_cell.angle_beta   90.00
_cell.angle_gamma   90.00
#
_symmetry.space_group_name_H-M   'P 1'
#
loop_
_entity.id
_entity.type
_entity.pdbx_description
1 polymer ?
#
loop_
_entity_poly.entity_id
_entity_poly.type
_entity_poly.pdbx_seq_one_letter_code
_entity_poly.pdbx_strand_id
1 'polypeptide(L)'
;MGIEKSYVAGEQAGLLLEKPFQIGEALRQGYTLDVEAEVQLVDRIKSKLRIKSSIHNKLEKTTMKKLGLKRAMHFGWPNTYVLTKAMGEMLLRQLGGDLPVVIVRPSIITSTFQDPMPGWIEETRTIDAIFVAYNDQTLPCFIFDGSVIFDLIPGDMVISAMMAAINSHWNKQAQVIYHVTSAHQNPIQLSLIEESMYKYFHTNPRTNKDGESIKNKRVLMFKRFAYFQAYMALRYKLPLEVRALHTSLD
;
A
#
# COMPACT_ATOMS: atom_id res chain seq x y z
N MET A 1 -24.57 -4.45 -4.80
CA MET A 1 -23.83 -3.26 -4.33
C MET A 1 -22.41 -3.68 -4.00
N GLY A 2 -21.44 -3.40 -4.87
CA GLY A 2 -20.03 -3.69 -4.62
C GLY A 2 -19.34 -2.44 -4.11
N ILE A 3 -18.60 -2.53 -3.00
CA ILE A 3 -17.82 -1.43 -2.45
C ILE A 3 -16.35 -1.82 -2.59
N GLU A 4 -15.63 -1.13 -3.46
CA GLU A 4 -14.22 -1.34 -3.68
C GLU A 4 -13.40 -0.35 -2.85
N LYS A 5 -12.73 -0.82 -1.79
CA LYS A 5 -11.81 0.00 -0.97
C LYS A 5 -10.43 0.02 -1.62
N SER A 6 -10.11 1.03 -2.45
CA SER A 6 -8.73 1.24 -2.91
C SER A 6 -8.48 2.60 -3.53
N TYR A 7 -7.36 3.22 -3.17
CA TYR A 7 -6.76 4.30 -3.96
C TYR A 7 -6.21 3.71 -5.27
N VAL A 8 -6.95 3.89 -6.37
CA VAL A 8 -6.54 3.42 -7.69
C VAL A 8 -5.95 4.58 -8.47
N ALA A 9 -4.64 4.77 -8.32
CA ALA A 9 -3.90 5.83 -9.00
C ALA A 9 -2.53 5.34 -9.48
N GLY A 10 -2.05 5.97 -10.56
CA GLY A 10 -0.68 5.83 -11.05
C GLY A 10 0.33 6.69 -10.30
N GLU A 11 1.56 6.72 -10.82
CA GLU A 11 2.63 7.63 -10.36
C GLU A 11 2.53 9.02 -11.03
N GLN A 12 1.32 9.55 -11.16
CA GLN A 12 1.07 10.84 -11.82
C GLN A 12 1.20 11.99 -10.80
N ALA A 13 1.88 13.07 -11.19
CA ALA A 13 1.98 14.28 -10.39
C ALA A 13 0.76 15.19 -10.58
N GLY A 14 0.35 15.87 -9.50
CA GLY A 14 -0.72 16.87 -9.52
C GLY A 14 -2.06 16.36 -8.98
N LEU A 15 -3.12 17.13 -9.26
CA LEU A 15 -4.47 16.81 -8.80
C LEU A 15 -5.04 15.65 -9.61
N LEU A 16 -5.38 14.56 -8.92
CA LEU A 16 -6.06 13.42 -9.50
C LEU A 16 -7.56 13.65 -9.44
N LEU A 17 -8.21 13.61 -10.60
CA LEU A 17 -9.64 13.81 -10.72
C LEU A 17 -10.39 12.47 -10.60
N GLU A 18 -11.64 12.53 -10.15
CA GLU A 18 -12.58 11.42 -10.04
C GLU A 18 -13.06 10.94 -11.42
N LYS A 19 -12.11 10.44 -12.22
CA LYS A 19 -12.39 9.95 -13.57
C LYS A 19 -12.57 8.42 -13.58
N PRO A 20 -13.57 7.91 -14.33
CA PRO A 20 -13.76 6.48 -14.50
C PRO A 20 -12.72 5.92 -15.47
N PHE A 21 -12.21 4.73 -15.18
CA PHE A 21 -11.35 4.01 -16.11
C PHE A 21 -12.15 3.43 -17.27
N GLN A 22 -11.56 3.40 -18.46
CA GLN A 22 -12.07 2.71 -19.63
C GLN A 22 -11.59 1.28 -19.67
N ILE A 23 -12.35 0.39 -20.32
CA ILE A 23 -11.93 -0.99 -20.51
C ILE A 23 -10.59 -1.05 -21.27
N GLY A 24 -9.63 -1.78 -20.72
CA GLY A 24 -8.29 -1.87 -21.28
C GLY A 24 -7.41 -0.63 -21.09
N GLU A 25 -7.83 0.35 -20.30
CA GLU A 25 -7.02 1.55 -20.04
C GLU A 25 -5.70 1.20 -19.32
N ALA A 26 -4.60 1.63 -19.91
CA ALA A 26 -3.29 1.62 -19.27
C ALA A 26 -2.87 3.06 -18.97
N LEU A 27 -2.22 3.27 -17.83
CA LEU A 27 -1.69 4.58 -17.46
C LEU A 27 -0.45 4.95 -18.28
N ARG A 28 0.25 3.93 -18.81
CA ARG A 28 1.37 4.13 -19.72
C ARG A 28 0.85 4.47 -21.12
N GLN A 29 1.23 5.64 -21.63
CA GLN A 29 0.84 6.09 -22.96
C GLN A 29 1.25 5.11 -24.07
N GLY A 30 0.34 4.88 -25.02
CA GLY A 30 0.56 3.99 -26.17
C GLY A 30 0.38 2.50 -25.87
N TYR A 31 -0.08 2.13 -24.67
CA TYR A 31 -0.38 0.75 -24.31
C TYR A 31 -1.87 0.59 -24.00
N THR A 32 -2.39 -0.60 -24.29
CA THR A 32 -3.74 -1.02 -23.93
C THR A 32 -3.63 -2.36 -23.22
N LEU A 33 -4.37 -2.51 -22.12
CA LEU A 33 -4.46 -3.76 -21.39
C LEU A 33 -5.46 -4.69 -22.09
N ASP A 34 -4.93 -5.69 -22.79
CA ASP A 34 -5.72 -6.80 -23.34
C ASP A 34 -5.68 -7.99 -22.35
N VAL A 35 -6.79 -8.19 -21.64
CA VAL A 35 -6.91 -9.25 -20.64
C VAL A 35 -6.72 -10.64 -21.25
N GLU A 36 -7.23 -10.88 -22.45
CA GLU A 36 -7.12 -12.17 -23.12
C GLU A 36 -5.67 -12.47 -23.48
N ALA A 37 -4.95 -11.47 -24.02
CA ALA A 37 -3.53 -11.60 -24.30
C ALA A 37 -2.70 -11.86 -23.01
N GLU A 38 -3.05 -11.21 -21.90
CA GLU A 38 -2.38 -11.44 -20.61
C GLU A 38 -2.64 -12.85 -20.05
N VAL A 39 -3.86 -13.37 -20.18
CA VAL A 39 -4.19 -14.75 -19.77
C VAL A 39 -3.39 -15.75 -20.59
N GLN A 40 -3.36 -15.59 -21.92
CA GLN A 40 -2.56 -16.46 -22.80
C GLN A 40 -1.07 -16.41 -22.47
N LEU A 41 -0.54 -15.24 -22.11
CA LEU A 41 0.84 -15.09 -21.65
C LEU A 41 1.11 -15.91 -20.38
N VAL A 42 0.21 -15.82 -19.39
CA VAL A 42 0.31 -16.57 -18.13
C VAL A 42 0.30 -18.08 -18.40
N ASP A 43 -0.61 -18.55 -19.25
CA ASP A 43 -0.75 -19.97 -19.58
C ASP A 43 0.48 -20.51 -20.32
N ARG A 44 1.04 -19.74 -21.26
CA ARG A 44 2.31 -20.08 -21.94
C ARG A 44 3.49 -20.18 -20.98
N ILE A 45 3.53 -19.34 -19.94
CA ILE A 45 4.62 -19.38 -18.95
C ILE A 45 4.42 -20.57 -18.01
N LYS A 46 3.19 -20.80 -17.53
CA LYS A 46 2.87 -21.94 -16.68
C LYS A 46 3.15 -23.27 -17.37
N SER A 47 2.79 -23.41 -18.65
CA SER A 47 3.07 -24.64 -19.41
C SER A 47 4.59 -24.91 -19.52
N LYS A 48 5.39 -23.88 -19.80
CA LYS A 48 6.87 -23.98 -19.82
C LYS A 48 7.45 -24.37 -18.46
N LEU A 49 6.88 -23.87 -17.36
CA LEU A 49 7.34 -24.21 -16.01
C LEU A 49 6.99 -25.67 -15.66
N ARG A 50 5.79 -26.14 -16.02
CA ARG A 50 5.36 -27.53 -15.83
C ARG A 50 6.24 -28.52 -16.58
N ILE A 51 6.66 -28.17 -17.80
CA ILE A 51 7.59 -29.00 -18.61
C ILE A 51 8.98 -29.06 -17.96
N LYS A 52 9.42 -28.00 -17.26
CA LYS A 52 10.77 -27.89 -16.69
C LYS A 52 10.93 -28.45 -15.28
N SER A 53 9.85 -28.72 -14.54
CA SER A 53 9.97 -29.29 -13.19
C SER A 53 8.81 -30.21 -12.83
N SER A 54 9.10 -31.44 -12.40
CA SER A 54 8.09 -32.29 -11.73
C SER A 54 7.86 -31.90 -10.27
N ILE A 55 8.70 -31.04 -9.66
CA ILE A 55 8.62 -30.69 -8.23
C ILE A 55 9.11 -29.25 -8.00
N HIS A 56 8.23 -28.22 -8.01
CA HIS A 56 8.28 -27.10 -7.04
C HIS A 56 7.18 -26.02 -7.22
N ASN A 57 6.14 -26.07 -6.39
CA ASN A 57 5.11 -25.01 -6.27
C ASN A 57 5.72 -23.62 -5.91
N LYS A 58 6.87 -23.59 -5.21
CA LYS A 58 7.53 -22.34 -4.79
C LYS A 58 8.15 -21.57 -5.97
N LEU A 59 8.68 -22.28 -6.98
CA LEU A 59 9.26 -21.64 -8.16
C LEU A 59 8.18 -21.00 -9.02
N GLU A 60 7.06 -21.71 -9.24
CA GLU A 60 5.89 -21.17 -9.93
C GLU A 60 5.38 -19.92 -9.20
N LYS A 61 5.14 -20.00 -7.89
CA LYS A 61 4.69 -18.86 -7.08
C LYS A 61 5.61 -17.64 -7.20
N THR A 62 6.91 -17.85 -7.14
CA THR A 62 7.90 -16.75 -7.26
C THR A 62 7.91 -16.16 -8.66
N THR A 63 7.81 -17.01 -9.69
CA THR A 63 7.78 -16.58 -11.10
C THR A 63 6.51 -15.79 -11.40
N MET A 64 5.36 -16.25 -10.92
CA MET A 64 4.06 -15.57 -11.09
C MET A 64 4.03 -14.22 -10.37
N LYS A 65 4.60 -14.13 -9.15
CA LYS A 65 4.76 -12.84 -8.45
C LYS A 65 5.59 -11.84 -9.26
N LYS A 66 6.75 -12.27 -9.77
CA LYS A 66 7.63 -11.42 -10.59
C LYS A 66 6.95 -11.01 -11.89
N LEU A 67 6.25 -11.93 -12.55
CA LEU A 67 5.50 -11.67 -13.77
C LEU A 67 4.41 -10.63 -13.51
N GLY A 68 3.56 -10.84 -12.51
CA GLY A 68 2.48 -9.91 -12.17
C GLY A 68 3.01 -8.49 -11.91
N LEU A 69 4.07 -8.36 -11.11
CA LEU A 69 4.69 -7.06 -10.85
C LEU A 69 5.22 -6.43 -12.15
N LYS A 70 5.89 -7.21 -13.00
CA LYS A 70 6.39 -6.74 -14.30
C LYS A 70 5.24 -6.29 -15.22
N ARG A 71 4.10 -6.98 -15.23
CA ARG A 71 2.94 -6.61 -16.04
C ARG A 71 2.25 -5.36 -15.50
N ALA A 72 2.07 -5.24 -14.19
CA ALA A 72 1.55 -4.01 -13.57
C ALA A 72 2.37 -2.79 -13.97
N MET A 73 3.69 -2.83 -13.75
CA MET A 73 4.59 -1.73 -14.13
C MET A 73 4.59 -1.48 -15.64
N HIS A 74 4.47 -2.53 -16.46
CA HIS A 74 4.41 -2.39 -17.92
C HIS A 74 3.23 -1.53 -18.38
N PHE A 75 2.08 -1.64 -17.72
CA PHE A 75 0.88 -0.85 -17.99
C PHE A 75 0.82 0.47 -17.19
N GLY A 76 1.88 0.81 -16.44
CA GLY A 76 1.98 2.04 -15.66
C GLY A 76 1.35 1.98 -14.27
N TRP A 77 0.97 0.80 -13.80
CA TRP A 77 0.45 0.59 -12.45
C TRP A 77 1.60 0.24 -11.48
N PRO A 78 1.62 0.83 -10.26
CA PRO A 78 2.76 0.69 -9.35
C PRO A 78 2.93 -0.74 -8.81
N ASN A 79 1.84 -1.51 -8.72
CA ASN A 79 1.87 -2.90 -8.28
C ASN A 79 0.64 -3.68 -8.78
N THR A 80 0.66 -4.99 -8.56
CA THR A 80 -0.43 -5.89 -8.99
C THR A 80 -1.75 -5.59 -8.30
N TYR A 81 -1.73 -5.13 -7.04
CA TYR A 81 -2.95 -4.82 -6.31
C TYR A 81 -3.68 -3.65 -6.96
N VAL A 82 -2.99 -2.54 -7.25
CA VAL A 82 -3.59 -1.37 -7.91
C VAL A 82 -4.10 -1.72 -9.31
N LEU A 83 -3.34 -2.51 -10.09
CA LEU A 83 -3.80 -3.02 -11.38
C LEU A 83 -5.10 -3.85 -11.25
N THR A 84 -5.15 -4.78 -10.29
CA THR A 84 -6.35 -5.60 -10.05
C THR A 84 -7.56 -4.76 -9.69
N LYS A 85 -7.37 -3.73 -8.85
CA LYS A 85 -8.42 -2.79 -8.48
C LYS A 85 -8.89 -1.95 -9.67
N ALA A 86 -7.97 -1.45 -10.48
CA ALA A 86 -8.31 -0.75 -11.72
C ALA A 86 -9.14 -1.62 -12.67
N MET A 87 -8.75 -2.89 -12.88
CA MET A 87 -9.52 -3.83 -13.70
C MET A 87 -10.92 -4.09 -13.11
N GLY A 88 -11.05 -4.17 -11.78
CA GLY A 88 -12.33 -4.28 -11.10
C GLY A 88 -13.26 -3.12 -11.43
N GLU A 89 -12.76 -1.88 -11.33
CA GLU A 89 -13.52 -0.69 -11.70
C GLU A 89 -13.91 -0.66 -13.18
N MET A 90 -13.00 -1.06 -14.08
CA MET A 90 -13.27 -1.16 -15.52
C MET A 90 -14.39 -2.17 -15.82
N LEU A 91 -14.37 -3.33 -15.16
CA LEU A 91 -15.39 -4.37 -15.31
C LEU A 91 -16.73 -3.92 -14.72
N LEU A 92 -16.74 -3.26 -13.55
CA LEU A 92 -17.96 -2.70 -12.96
C LEU A 92 -18.62 -1.68 -13.89
N ARG A 93 -17.83 -0.89 -14.62
CA ARG A 93 -18.36 0.04 -15.62
C ARG A 93 -18.98 -0.68 -16.81
N GLN A 94 -18.36 -1.75 -17.30
CA GLN A 94 -18.86 -2.49 -18.46
C GLN A 94 -20.08 -3.35 -18.14
N LEU A 95 -20.07 -4.00 -16.98
CA LEU A 95 -21.09 -4.97 -16.56
C LEU A 95 -22.17 -4.36 -15.66
N GLY A 96 -21.97 -3.13 -15.19
CA GLY A 96 -22.86 -2.46 -14.23
C GLY A 96 -24.25 -2.17 -14.77
N GLY A 97 -24.44 -2.10 -16.09
CA GLY A 97 -25.74 -1.85 -16.72
C GLY A 97 -26.44 -0.65 -16.09
N ASP A 98 -27.70 -0.86 -15.68
CA ASP A 98 -28.54 0.17 -15.04
C ASP A 98 -28.42 0.18 -13.49
N LEU A 99 -27.47 -0.57 -12.91
CA LEU A 99 -27.31 -0.62 -11.46
C LEU A 99 -26.69 0.71 -10.95
N PRO A 100 -27.23 1.32 -9.88
CA PRO A 100 -26.54 2.39 -9.17
C PRO A 100 -25.18 1.89 -8.64
N VAL A 101 -24.09 2.52 -9.10
CA VAL A 101 -22.73 2.15 -8.69
C VAL A 101 -22.02 3.37 -8.11
N VAL A 102 -21.54 3.21 -6.88
CA VAL A 102 -20.67 4.19 -6.22
C VAL A 102 -19.31 3.53 -5.98
N ILE A 103 -18.27 4.13 -6.54
CA ILE A 103 -16.88 3.73 -6.32
C ILE A 103 -16.26 4.73 -5.34
N VAL A 104 -15.71 4.24 -4.24
CA VAL A 104 -15.03 5.06 -3.23
C VAL A 104 -13.55 4.73 -3.27
N ARG A 105 -12.70 5.70 -3.59
CA ARG A 105 -11.25 5.57 -3.61
C ARG A 105 -10.66 6.26 -2.37
N PRO A 106 -10.55 5.56 -1.22
CA PRO A 106 -9.92 6.13 -0.04
C PRO A 106 -8.41 6.19 -0.22
N SER A 107 -7.72 7.10 0.46
CA SER A 107 -6.26 7.04 0.63
C SER A 107 -5.86 5.96 1.66
N ILE A 108 -4.66 6.05 2.25
CA ILE A 108 -4.21 5.05 3.22
C ILE A 108 -5.08 5.16 4.47
N ILE A 109 -5.91 4.13 4.68
CA ILE A 109 -6.78 4.07 5.85
C ILE A 109 -5.93 3.81 7.09
N THR A 110 -6.09 4.63 8.12
CA THR A 110 -5.48 4.45 9.44
C THR A 110 -6.55 4.26 10.52
N SER A 111 -6.14 4.26 11.79
CA SER A 111 -7.03 4.11 12.94
C SER A 111 -8.19 5.11 12.90
N THR A 112 -9.26 4.75 13.57
CA THR A 112 -10.44 5.62 13.72
C THR A 112 -10.10 6.89 14.49
N PHE A 113 -10.73 7.99 14.09
CA PHE A 113 -10.60 9.26 14.78
C PHE A 113 -11.51 9.32 16.01
N GLN A 114 -12.77 8.88 15.85
CA GLN A 114 -13.80 8.99 16.88
C GLN A 114 -14.55 7.66 17.10
N ASP A 115 -15.14 7.07 16.06
CA ASP A 115 -16.03 5.91 16.20
C ASP A 115 -15.35 4.62 15.71
N PRO A 116 -15.51 3.46 16.39
CA PRO A 116 -16.26 3.22 17.62
C PRO A 116 -15.53 3.69 18.89
N MET A 117 -14.23 3.94 18.80
CA MET A 117 -13.42 4.64 19.81
C MET A 117 -12.17 5.23 19.13
N PRO A 118 -11.54 6.29 19.64
CA PRO A 118 -10.32 6.84 19.07
C PRO A 118 -9.17 5.83 19.05
N GLY A 119 -8.45 5.74 17.93
CA GLY A 119 -7.29 4.87 17.79
C GLY A 119 -7.62 3.38 17.55
N TRP A 120 -8.89 3.03 17.35
CA TRP A 120 -9.27 1.65 17.06
C TRP A 120 -8.77 1.21 15.68
N ILE A 121 -8.20 0.00 15.65
CA ILE A 121 -7.74 -0.69 14.45
C ILE A 121 -8.23 -2.15 14.52
N GLU A 122 -8.73 -2.67 13.41
CA GLU A 122 -9.12 -4.10 13.32
C GLU A 122 -7.87 -4.99 13.24
N GLU A 123 -6.92 -4.62 12.39
CA GLU A 123 -5.66 -5.32 12.19
C GLU A 123 -4.54 -4.31 11.97
N THR A 124 -3.36 -4.60 12.55
CA THR A 124 -2.15 -3.82 12.29
C THR A 124 -1.67 -4.08 10.86
N ARG A 125 -1.91 -3.14 9.94
CA ARG A 125 -1.52 -3.26 8.53
C ARG A 125 -0.54 -2.18 8.11
N THR A 126 0.42 -2.56 7.28
CA THR A 126 1.37 -1.67 6.57
C THR A 126 1.94 -0.54 7.43
N ILE A 127 1.24 0.60 7.50
CA ILE A 127 1.67 1.77 8.26
C ILE A 127 1.55 1.57 9.77
N ASP A 128 0.52 0.88 10.23
CA ASP A 128 0.32 0.58 11.66
C ASP A 128 1.48 -0.27 12.19
N ALA A 129 2.02 -1.16 11.35
CA ALA A 129 3.18 -1.98 11.71
C ALA A 129 4.45 -1.14 11.92
N ILE A 130 4.58 -0.01 11.22
CA ILE A 130 5.69 0.93 11.41
C ILE A 130 5.52 1.65 12.76
N PHE A 131 4.30 2.09 13.09
CA PHE A 131 4.00 2.69 14.40
C PHE A 131 4.26 1.72 15.55
N VAL A 132 3.84 0.47 15.42
CA VAL A 132 4.09 -0.59 16.42
C VAL A 132 5.59 -0.89 16.54
N ALA A 133 6.30 -1.08 15.42
CA ALA A 133 7.75 -1.33 15.45
C ALA A 133 8.54 -0.16 16.05
N TYR A 134 8.08 1.07 15.82
CA TYR A 134 8.62 2.24 16.49
C TYR A 134 8.37 2.22 17.99
N ASN A 135 7.12 2.00 18.42
CA ASN A 135 6.77 1.90 19.83
C ASN A 135 7.61 0.81 20.53
N ASP A 136 7.78 -0.34 19.87
CA ASP A 136 8.56 -1.46 20.38
C ASP A 136 10.07 -1.20 20.37
N GLN A 137 10.52 -0.12 19.72
CA GLN A 137 11.93 0.21 19.49
C GLN A 137 12.67 -0.90 18.71
N THR A 138 11.93 -1.61 17.87
CA THR A 138 12.44 -2.67 16.96
C THR A 138 12.69 -2.14 15.55
N LEU A 139 12.37 -0.86 15.29
CA LEU A 139 12.65 -0.15 14.04
C LEU A 139 13.99 0.61 14.14
N PRO A 140 15.12 0.04 13.66
CA PRO A 140 16.43 0.66 13.83
C PRO A 140 16.63 1.87 12.91
N CYS A 141 16.11 1.80 11.69
CA CYS A 141 16.20 2.86 10.71
C CYS A 141 15.09 2.75 9.66
N PHE A 142 14.81 3.85 8.97
CA PHE A 142 13.77 3.88 7.94
C PHE A 142 14.13 4.86 6.80
N ILE A 143 13.74 4.53 5.57
CA ILE A 143 13.85 5.46 4.44
C ILE A 143 12.64 6.39 4.51
N PHE A 144 12.92 7.68 4.64
CA PHE A 144 11.90 8.66 4.95
C PHE A 144 12.32 10.03 4.43
N ASP A 145 11.59 10.56 3.46
CA ASP A 145 11.70 11.95 3.05
C ASP A 145 10.58 12.74 3.75
N GLY A 146 10.95 13.50 4.78
CA GLY A 146 10.00 14.28 5.57
C GLY A 146 9.20 15.33 4.78
N SER A 147 9.61 15.66 3.55
CA SER A 147 8.87 16.57 2.67
C SER A 147 7.71 15.91 1.92
N VAL A 148 7.65 14.58 1.89
CA VAL A 148 6.59 13.83 1.21
C VAL A 148 5.28 13.97 1.97
N ILE A 149 4.21 14.23 1.22
CA ILE A 149 2.84 14.21 1.73
C ILE A 149 2.41 12.75 1.89
N PHE A 150 1.92 12.43 3.07
CA PHE A 150 1.45 11.12 3.44
C PHE A 150 -0.07 11.14 3.61
N ASP A 151 -0.76 10.68 2.57
CA ASP A 151 -2.21 10.75 2.48
C ASP A 151 -2.85 9.66 3.35
N LEU A 152 -3.17 10.03 4.59
CA LEU A 152 -3.87 9.20 5.56
C LEU A 152 -5.31 9.64 5.72
N ILE A 153 -6.23 8.69 5.86
CA ILE A 153 -7.63 8.97 6.19
C ILE A 153 -8.10 8.05 7.33
N PRO A 154 -8.75 8.59 8.38
CA PRO A 154 -9.33 7.75 9.43
C PRO A 154 -10.42 6.80 8.89
N GLY A 155 -10.45 5.57 9.39
CA GLY A 155 -11.38 4.55 8.91
C GLY A 155 -12.86 4.92 9.08
N ASP A 156 -13.20 5.57 10.17
CA ASP A 156 -14.55 6.08 10.46
C ASP A 156 -14.98 7.18 9.50
N MET A 157 -14.08 8.07 9.10
CA MET A 157 -14.37 9.07 8.07
C MET A 157 -14.67 8.43 6.71
N VAL A 158 -13.94 7.36 6.34
CA VAL A 158 -14.21 6.61 5.12
C VAL A 158 -15.59 5.95 5.16
N ILE A 159 -15.95 5.36 6.30
CA ILE A 159 -17.27 4.74 6.49
C ILE A 159 -18.39 5.79 6.41
N SER A 160 -18.23 6.95 7.06
CA SER A 160 -19.20 8.04 6.97
C SER A 160 -19.35 8.58 5.55
N ALA A 161 -18.25 8.75 4.82
CA ALA A 161 -18.29 9.15 3.41
C ALA A 161 -19.01 8.11 2.54
N MET A 162 -18.75 6.82 2.78
CA MET A 162 -19.45 5.73 2.11
C MET A 162 -20.96 5.79 2.40
N MET A 163 -21.39 5.87 3.65
CA MET A 163 -22.81 5.95 4.01
C MET A 163 -23.50 7.16 3.37
N ALA A 164 -22.85 8.32 3.37
CA ALA A 164 -23.35 9.53 2.73
C ALA A 164 -23.50 9.37 1.21
N ALA A 165 -22.51 8.77 0.54
CA ALA A 165 -22.54 8.51 -0.89
C ALA A 165 -23.66 7.52 -1.26
N ILE A 166 -23.85 6.47 -0.47
CA ILE A 166 -24.93 5.49 -0.63
C ILE A 166 -26.28 6.19 -0.54
N ASN A 167 -26.52 6.95 0.53
CA ASN A 167 -27.77 7.68 0.72
C ASN A 167 -28.03 8.71 -0.38
N SER A 168 -26.98 9.30 -0.96
CA SER A 168 -27.11 10.32 -2.02
C SER A 168 -27.43 9.75 -3.40
N HIS A 169 -27.15 8.46 -3.64
CA HIS A 169 -27.22 7.83 -4.97
C HIS A 169 -28.04 6.55 -5.01
N TRP A 170 -28.72 6.15 -3.92
CA TRP A 170 -29.41 4.86 -3.81
C TRP A 170 -30.42 4.55 -4.94
N ASN A 171 -31.03 5.57 -5.54
CA ASN A 171 -32.00 5.44 -6.63
C ASN A 171 -31.55 6.08 -7.96
N LYS A 172 -30.28 6.49 -8.07
CA LYS A 172 -29.77 7.14 -9.26
C LYS A 172 -29.09 6.13 -10.17
N GLN A 173 -29.54 6.04 -11.41
CA GLN A 173 -28.85 5.28 -12.46
C GLN A 173 -27.60 6.05 -12.92
N ALA A 174 -26.61 6.12 -12.05
CA ALA A 174 -25.34 6.80 -12.31
C ALA A 174 -24.19 6.00 -11.70
N GLN A 175 -23.06 6.04 -12.40
CA GLN A 175 -21.78 5.61 -11.84
C GLN A 175 -21.06 6.85 -11.31
N VAL A 176 -20.89 6.91 -9.99
CA VAL A 176 -20.23 8.04 -9.31
C VAL A 176 -18.98 7.55 -8.62
N ILE A 177 -17.93 8.38 -8.65
CA ILE A 177 -16.63 8.09 -8.05
C ILE A 177 -16.35 9.17 -7.01
N TYR A 178 -15.94 8.77 -5.82
CA TYR A 178 -15.50 9.68 -4.76
C TYR A 178 -14.07 9.38 -4.34
N HIS A 179 -13.21 10.38 -4.31
CA HIS A 179 -11.91 10.32 -3.64
C HIS A 179 -12.11 10.72 -2.18
N VAL A 180 -11.79 9.81 -1.26
CA VAL A 180 -11.90 10.07 0.18
C VAL A 180 -10.49 10.13 0.74
N THR A 181 -9.89 11.32 0.62
CA THR A 181 -8.47 11.58 0.89
C THR A 181 -8.31 12.82 1.75
N SER A 182 -7.15 12.96 2.40
CA SER A 182 -6.82 14.15 3.18
C SER A 182 -5.81 15.05 2.45
N ALA A 183 -4.96 14.49 1.58
CA ALA A 183 -3.80 15.21 1.04
C ALA A 183 -4.10 16.54 0.33
N HIS A 184 -5.28 16.69 -0.30
CA HIS A 184 -5.62 17.92 -1.00
C HIS A 184 -6.04 19.06 -0.05
N GLN A 185 -6.80 18.75 1.00
CA GLN A 185 -7.40 19.75 1.91
C GLN A 185 -6.62 19.89 3.22
N ASN A 186 -6.01 18.81 3.69
CA ASN A 186 -5.27 18.73 4.94
C ASN A 186 -4.00 17.86 4.76
N PRO A 187 -3.00 18.34 4.01
CA PRO A 187 -1.79 17.57 3.72
C PRO A 187 -0.97 17.32 4.98
N ILE A 188 -0.75 16.04 5.30
CA ILE A 188 0.12 15.63 6.40
C ILE A 188 1.50 15.33 5.82
N GLN A 189 2.51 16.12 6.21
CA GLN A 189 3.89 15.80 5.86
C GLN A 189 4.40 14.64 6.72
N LEU A 190 5.24 13.81 6.11
CA LEU A 190 5.92 12.72 6.81
C LEU A 190 6.72 13.21 8.03
N SER A 191 7.37 14.38 7.94
CA SER A 191 8.08 15.01 9.08
C SER A 191 7.18 15.25 10.30
N LEU A 192 5.93 15.67 10.07
CA LEU A 192 4.96 15.90 11.13
C LEU A 192 4.55 14.59 11.80
N ILE A 193 4.41 13.50 11.04
CA ILE A 193 4.10 12.17 11.59
C ILE A 193 5.24 11.70 12.48
N GLU A 194 6.48 11.80 12.01
CA GLU A 194 7.65 11.42 12.78
C GLU A 194 7.77 12.21 14.09
N GLU A 195 7.59 13.53 14.02
CA GLU A 195 7.62 14.38 15.22
C GLU A 195 6.50 14.06 16.20
N SER A 196 5.28 13.86 15.69
CA SER A 196 4.11 13.48 16.50
C SER A 196 4.31 12.13 17.17
N MET A 197 4.84 11.16 16.42
CA MET A 197 5.17 9.82 16.91
C MET A 197 6.22 9.89 18.02
N TYR A 198 7.32 10.61 17.81
CA TYR A 198 8.34 10.80 18.84
C TYR A 198 7.77 11.47 20.09
N LYS A 199 7.04 12.57 19.95
CA LYS A 199 6.45 13.30 21.10
C LYS A 199 5.48 12.41 21.89
N TYR A 200 4.60 11.70 21.20
CA TYR A 200 3.58 10.86 21.83
C TYR A 200 4.22 9.73 22.65
N PHE A 201 5.12 8.95 22.05
CA PHE A 201 5.76 7.82 22.74
C PHE A 201 6.83 8.26 23.75
N HIS A 202 7.43 9.44 23.59
CA HIS A 202 8.29 10.01 24.61
C HIS A 202 7.51 10.42 25.88
N THR A 203 6.30 10.96 25.70
CA THR A 203 5.42 11.36 26.81
C THR A 203 4.71 10.16 27.44
N ASN A 204 4.42 9.14 26.64
CA ASN A 204 3.74 7.90 27.05
C ASN A 204 4.66 6.70 26.81
N PRO A 205 5.79 6.58 27.53
CA PRO A 205 6.73 5.51 27.30
C PRO A 205 6.12 4.17 27.72
N ARG A 206 6.35 3.12 26.93
CA ARG A 206 5.89 1.78 27.27
C ARG A 206 6.69 1.21 28.43
N THR A 207 6.07 0.31 29.17
CA THR A 207 6.70 -0.44 30.25
C THR A 207 7.09 -1.84 29.77
N ASN A 208 8.29 -2.32 30.11
CA ASN A 208 8.68 -3.70 29.86
C ASN A 208 7.97 -4.65 30.85
N LYS A 209 8.22 -5.97 30.73
CA LYS A 209 7.65 -6.97 31.65
C LYS A 209 8.10 -6.78 33.10
N ASP A 210 9.23 -6.11 33.30
CA ASP A 210 9.88 -5.89 34.60
C ASP A 210 9.43 -4.57 35.27
N GLY A 211 8.49 -3.83 34.66
CA GLY A 211 7.99 -2.57 35.21
C GLY A 211 8.82 -1.34 34.86
N GLU A 212 9.87 -1.47 34.05
CA GLU A 212 10.75 -0.37 33.67
C GLU A 212 10.22 0.37 32.43
N SER A 213 10.27 1.70 32.47
CA SER A 213 9.94 2.54 31.32
C SER A 213 11.02 2.45 30.23
N ILE A 214 10.60 2.05 29.04
CA ILE A 214 11.45 2.04 27.85
C ILE A 214 11.48 3.45 27.27
N LYS A 215 12.65 4.09 27.31
CA LYS A 215 12.85 5.41 26.70
C LYS A 215 12.86 5.30 25.18
N ASN A 216 11.83 5.85 24.53
CA ASN A 216 11.77 5.93 23.08
C ASN A 216 12.86 6.86 22.52
N LYS A 217 13.62 6.34 21.57
CA LYS A 217 14.61 7.09 20.78
C LYS A 217 14.01 7.47 19.43
N ARG A 218 14.57 8.47 18.78
CA ARG A 218 14.24 8.77 17.38
C ARG A 218 14.78 7.67 16.47
N VAL A 219 14.03 7.34 15.42
CA VAL A 219 14.48 6.42 14.36
C VAL A 219 15.55 7.11 13.54
N LEU A 220 16.59 6.36 13.17
CA LEU A 220 17.56 6.84 12.19
C LEU A 220 16.91 6.90 10.80
N MET A 221 16.75 8.10 10.26
CA MET A 221 16.09 8.27 8.96
C MET A 221 17.05 8.60 7.84
N PHE A 222 16.74 8.08 6.67
CA PHE A 222 17.50 8.31 5.45
C PHE A 222 16.58 8.90 4.38
N LYS A 223 16.89 10.12 3.92
CA LYS A 223 16.17 10.74 2.80
C LYS A 223 16.42 10.03 1.47
N ARG A 224 17.63 9.49 1.28
CA ARG A 224 18.05 8.83 0.03
C ARG A 224 18.24 7.34 0.24
N PHE A 225 17.69 6.56 -0.69
CA PHE A 225 17.80 5.11 -0.71
C PHE A 225 19.25 4.61 -0.68
N ALA A 226 20.16 5.28 -1.39
CA ALA A 226 21.58 4.91 -1.42
C ALA A 226 22.24 4.95 -0.03
N TYR A 227 21.92 5.95 0.79
CA TYR A 227 22.47 6.04 2.15
C TYR A 227 21.88 4.98 3.08
N PHE A 228 20.58 4.70 2.96
CA PHE A 228 19.97 3.58 3.66
C PHE A 228 20.63 2.25 3.28
N GLN A 229 20.84 1.99 1.98
CA GLN A 229 21.49 0.77 1.51
C GLN A 229 22.93 0.65 2.03
N ALA A 230 23.69 1.74 2.00
CA ALA A 230 25.04 1.76 2.56
C ALA A 230 25.03 1.46 4.05
N TYR A 231 24.14 2.08 4.82
CA TYR A 231 23.96 1.79 6.25
C TYR A 231 23.59 0.32 6.49
N MET A 232 22.62 -0.21 5.76
CA MET A 232 22.18 -1.61 5.88
C MET A 232 23.33 -2.59 5.57
N ALA A 233 24.13 -2.29 4.53
CA ALA A 233 25.28 -3.10 4.16
C ALA A 233 26.35 -3.10 5.27
N LEU A 234 26.72 -1.93 5.77
CA LEU A 234 27.76 -1.76 6.78
C LEU A 234 27.34 -2.32 8.15
N ARG A 235 26.10 -2.04 8.58
CA ARG A 235 25.64 -2.35 9.94
C ARG A 235 25.16 -3.77 10.14
N TYR A 236 24.63 -4.40 9.08
CA TYR A 236 23.98 -5.72 9.17
C TYR A 236 24.56 -6.75 8.20
N LYS A 237 24.69 -6.42 6.91
CA LYS A 237 25.11 -7.41 5.89
C LYS A 237 26.55 -7.88 6.09
N LEU A 238 27.52 -6.97 6.14
CA LEU A 238 28.94 -7.32 6.26
C LEU A 238 29.24 -8.11 7.56
N PRO A 239 28.73 -7.74 8.75
CA PRO A 239 28.94 -8.54 9.96
C PRO A 239 28.38 -9.97 9.87
N LEU A 240 27.24 -10.16 9.17
CA LEU A 240 26.66 -11.49 8.96
C LEU A 240 27.53 -12.34 8.02
N GLU A 241 28.05 -11.74 6.95
CA GLU A 241 28.94 -12.42 6.01
C GLU A 241 30.27 -12.82 6.69
N VAL A 242 30.86 -11.94 7.50
CA VAL A 242 32.09 -12.24 8.26
C VAL A 242 31.86 -13.38 9.26
N ARG A 243 30.71 -13.39 9.97
CA ARG A 243 30.37 -14.49 10.89
C ARG A 243 30.16 -15.81 10.15
N ALA A 244 29.49 -15.79 9.00
CA ALA A 244 29.28 -16.98 8.19
C ALA A 244 30.60 -17.60 7.69
N LEU A 245 31.56 -16.75 7.29
CA LEU A 245 32.90 -17.18 6.89
C LEU A 245 33.67 -17.83 8.06
N HIS A 246 33.60 -17.25 9.26
CA HIS A 246 34.22 -17.86 10.44
C HIS A 246 33.61 -19.22 10.80
N THR A 247 32.28 -19.38 10.75
CA THR A 247 31.62 -20.67 11.01
C THR A 247 31.82 -21.73 9.92
N SER A 248 32.39 -21.37 8.77
CA SER A 248 32.71 -22.31 7.68
C SER A 248 34.16 -22.80 7.68
N LEU A 249 34.98 -22.26 8.59
CA LEU A 249 36.40 -22.59 8.76
C LEU A 249 36.67 -23.44 10.02
N ASP A 250 35.64 -23.68 10.83
CA ASP A 250 35.62 -24.61 11.98
C ASP A 250 34.83 -25.88 11.61
#